data_AF-A0A484ZA51-F1
#
_entry.id   AF-A0A484ZA51-F1
#
_cell.length_a   1.000
_cell.length_b   1.000
_cell.length_c   1.000
_cell.angle_alpha   90.00
_cell.angle_beta   90.00
_cell.angle_gamma   90.00
#
_symmetry.space_group_name_H-M   'P 1'
#
loop_
_entity.id
_entity.type
_entity.pdbx_description
1 polymer ?
#
loop_
_entity_poly.entity_id
_entity_poly.type
_entity_poly.pdbx_seq_one_letter_code
_entity_poly.pdbx_strand_id
1 'polypeptide(L)' 'MLPMWYMGEDRTARWDKFSLPSVRPIYSLGFDTWWYDVNKAAKLPAERR' A
#
# COMPACT_ATOMS: atom_id res chain seq x y z
N MET A 1 -0.80 19.70 29.38
CA MET A 1 -0.60 19.40 27.95
C MET A 1 -1.93 19.57 27.25
N LEU A 2 -2.00 20.36 26.18
CA LEU A 2 -3.23 20.60 25.40
C LEU A 2 -3.09 19.91 24.03
N PRO A 3 -3.96 18.95 23.68
CA PRO A 3 -3.90 18.30 22.37
C PRO A 3 -4.29 19.29 21.27
N MET A 4 -3.54 19.26 20.17
CA MET A 4 -3.77 20.15 19.01
C MET A 4 -4.55 19.40 17.93
N TRP A 5 -3.85 18.78 16.98
CA TRP A 5 -4.47 18.10 15.85
C TRP A 5 -3.69 16.84 15.58
N TYR A 6 -4.38 15.82 15.06
CA TYR A 6 -3.73 14.63 14.52
C TYR A 6 -4.46 14.20 13.24
N MET A 7 -3.74 13.49 12.39
CA MET A 7 -4.31 12.86 11.21
C MET A 7 -4.48 11.37 11.50
N GLY A 8 -5.73 10.90 11.48
CA GLY A 8 -6.08 9.51 11.77
C GLY A 8 -6.00 8.57 10.57
N GLU A 9 -5.43 9.01 9.46
CA GLU A 9 -5.37 8.25 8.22
C GLU A 9 -3.93 8.08 7.73
N ASP A 10 -3.62 6.88 7.26
CA ASP A 10 -2.35 6.54 6.64
C ASP A 10 -2.40 6.71 5.12
N ARG A 11 -1.56 7.61 4.58
CA ARG A 11 -1.42 7.81 3.14
C ARG A 11 -0.16 7.12 2.64
N THR A 12 -0.32 6.15 1.73
CA THR A 12 0.79 5.36 1.19
C THR A 12 0.73 5.33 -0.34
N ALA A 13 1.88 5.58 -0.98
CA ALA A 13 2.05 5.46 -2.42
C ALA A 13 2.76 4.15 -2.75
N ARG A 14 2.29 3.44 -3.78
CA ARG A 14 2.90 2.19 -4.25
C ARG A 14 2.84 2.10 -5.76
N TRP A 15 3.75 1.33 -6.33
CA TRP A 15 3.71 0.96 -7.74
C TRP A 15 2.56 -0.01 -8.02
N ASP A 16 1.94 0.11 -9.20
CA ASP A 16 0.90 -0.81 -9.67
C ASP A 16 1.48 -2.16 -10.13
N LYS A 17 2.24 -2.77 -9.24
CA LYS A 17 2.76 -4.15 -9.32
C LYS A 17 2.58 -4.93 -8.03
N PHE A 18 2.25 -4.23 -6.95
CA PHE A 18 1.95 -4.86 -5.67
C PHE A 18 0.44 -4.94 -5.48
N SER A 19 -0.04 -6.13 -5.18
CA SER A 19 -1.41 -6.36 -4.72
C SER A 19 -1.42 -6.48 -3.20
N LEU A 20 -2.56 -6.11 -2.62
CA LEU A 20 -2.78 -6.10 -1.18
C LEU A 20 -4.14 -6.74 -0.89
N PRO A 21 -4.35 -7.28 0.32
CA PRO A 21 -5.61 -7.90 0.66
C PRO A 21 -6.75 -6.88 0.64
N SER A 22 -7.96 -7.34 0.29
CA SER A 22 -9.15 -6.48 0.27
C SER A 22 -9.52 -5.97 1.67
N VAL A 23 -9.16 -6.72 2.71
CA VAL A 23 -9.35 -6.36 4.11
C VAL A 23 -7.97 -6.06 4.69
N ARG A 24 -7.80 -4.85 5.22
CA ARG A 24 -6.53 -4.40 5.82
C ARG A 24 -6.48 -4.75 7.31
N PRO A 25 -5.29 -4.98 7.89
CA PRO A 25 -5.15 -5.14 9.33
C PRO A 25 -5.61 -3.88 10.07
N ILE A 26 -6.28 -4.06 11.22
CA ILE A 26 -6.87 -2.96 12.00
C ILE A 26 -5.79 -2.10 12.68
N TYR A 27 -4.64 -2.69 13.00
CA TYR A 27 -3.58 -2.06 13.80
C TYR A 27 -2.23 -2.02 13.08
N SER A 28 -2.20 -2.20 11.77
CA SER A 28 -0.96 -2.19 10.98
C SER A 28 -1.19 -1.75 9.55
N LEU A 29 -0.18 -1.12 8.96
CA LEU A 29 -0.13 -0.79 7.54
C LEU A 29 -0.20 -2.05 6.65
N GLY A 30 0.25 -3.19 7.18
CA GLY A 30 0.10 -4.51 6.56
C GLY A 30 1.03 -4.79 5.38
N PHE A 31 2.20 -4.15 5.31
CA PHE A 31 3.13 -4.34 4.17
C PHE A 31 3.63 -5.78 4.01
N ASP A 32 3.69 -6.53 5.10
CA ASP A 32 3.99 -7.96 5.17
C ASP A 32 2.93 -8.83 4.46
N THR A 33 1.70 -8.34 4.34
CA THR A 33 0.60 -9.04 3.66
C THR A 33 0.51 -8.74 2.17
N TRP A 34 1.38 -7.88 1.64
CA TRP A 34 1.37 -7.51 0.22
C TRP A 34 2.16 -8.51 -0.60
N TRP A 35 1.81 -8.67 -1.87
CA TRP A 35 2.52 -9.56 -2.78
C TRP A 35 2.72 -8.93 -4.15
N TYR A 36 3.72 -9.45 -4.87
CA TYR A 36 3.96 -9.08 -6.25
C TYR A 36 2.90 -9.72 -7.16
N ASP A 37 2.24 -8.90 -7.96
CA ASP A 37 1.22 -9.30 -8.91
C ASP A 37 1.78 -9.19 -10.33
N VAL A 38 2.11 -10.35 -10.90
CA VAL A 38 2.72 -10.46 -12.23
C VAL A 38 1.83 -9.87 -13.32
N ASN A 39 0.50 -9.99 -13.18
CA ASN A 39 -0.44 -9.46 -14.17
C ASN A 39 -0.49 -7.94 -14.15
N LYS A 40 -0.39 -7.33 -12.97
CA LYS A 40 -0.30 -5.87 -12.83
C LYS A 40 1.05 -5.36 -13.30
N ALA A 41 2.12 -6.03 -12.89
CA ALA A 41 3.47 -5.68 -13.32
C ALA A 41 3.62 -5.74 -14.86
N ALA A 42 3.00 -6.70 -15.54
CA ALA A 42 3.03 -6.79 -17.00
C ALA A 42 2.46 -5.55 -17.71
N LYS A 43 1.57 -4.80 -17.06
CA LYS A 43 0.99 -3.55 -17.61
C LYS A 43 1.93 -2.36 -17.49
N LEU A 44 2.99 -2.46 -16.69
CA LEU A 44 3.96 -1.39 -16.53
C LEU A 44 4.92 -1.34 -17.72
N PRO A 45 5.38 -0.13 -18.11
CA PRO A 45 6.44 0.04 -19.10
C PRO A 45 7.68 -0.78 -18.73
N ALA A 46 8.43 -1.27 -19.73
CA ALA A 46 9.59 -2.15 -19.50
C ALA A 46 10.64 -1.57 -18.52
N GLU A 47 10.76 -0.24 -18.46
CA GLU A 47 11.65 0.48 -17.56
C GLU A 47 11.19 0.47 -16.08
N ARG A 48 9.94 0.12 -15.81
CA ARG A 48 9.29 0.19 -14.48
C ARG A 48 8.67 -1.13 -14.00
N ARG A 49 8.86 -2.24 -14.73
CA ARG A 49 8.40 -3.57 -14.30
C ARG A 49 9.09 -4.03 -13.01
#